data_AF-A0A353GNI7-F1
#
_entry.id   AF-A0A353GNI7-F1
#
_cell.length_a   1.000
_cell.length_b   1.000
_cell.length_c   1.000
_cell.angle_alpha   90.00
_cell.angle_beta   90.00
_cell.angle_gamma   90.00
#
_symmetry.space_group_name_H-M   'P 1'
#
loop_
_entity.id
_entity.type
_entity.pdbx_description
1 polymer ?
#
loop_
_entity_poly.entity_id
_entity_poly.type
_entity_poly.pdbx_seq_one_letter_code
_entity_poly.pdbx_strand_id
1 'polypeptide(L)'
;VIGPRDLAASMGKIGEWEHPEVSATIQLVIDKVHAAGKPVGLSIGACAYQDILRWRDRGVDMISIAADTDLLLLGAKDLLEQMREIFADRRMS
;
A
#
# COMPACT_ATOMS: atom_id res chain seq x y z
N VAL A 1 -7.09 5.01 12.42
CA VAL A 1 -6.34 4.37 11.32
C VAL A 1 -7.21 4.40 10.08
N ILE A 2 -6.66 4.74 8.92
CA ILE A 2 -7.36 4.80 7.62
C ILE A 2 -6.97 3.58 6.79
N GLY A 3 -7.95 2.91 6.18
CA GLY A 3 -7.73 1.88 5.16
C GLY A 3 -8.10 2.43 3.77
N PRO A 4 -7.14 2.82 2.91
CA PRO A 4 -7.45 3.44 1.63
C PRO A 4 -8.30 2.57 0.71
N ARG A 5 -8.09 1.25 0.71
CA ARG A 5 -8.85 0.31 -0.12
C ARG A 5 -10.29 0.15 0.34
N ASP A 6 -10.52 0.01 1.64
CA ASP A 6 -11.88 -0.10 2.20
C ASP A 6 -12.65 1.21 2.05
N LEU A 7 -11.97 2.35 2.24
CA LEU A 7 -12.55 3.67 2.01
C LEU A 7 -12.96 3.82 0.54
N ALA A 8 -12.08 3.48 -0.40
CA ALA A 8 -12.40 3.54 -1.82
C ALA A 8 -13.59 2.65 -2.18
N ALA A 9 -13.62 1.41 -1.69
CA ALA A 9 -14.77 0.52 -1.87
C ALA A 9 -16.07 1.12 -1.30
N SER A 10 -16.02 1.71 -0.09
CA SER A 10 -17.17 2.37 0.53
C SER A 10 -17.67 3.59 -0.25
N MET A 11 -16.78 4.23 -1.01
CA MET A 11 -17.09 5.36 -1.89
C MET A 11 -17.52 4.91 -3.30
N GLY A 12 -17.72 3.61 -3.54
CA GLY A 12 -18.07 3.08 -4.86
C GLY A 12 -16.92 3.06 -5.86
N LYS A 13 -15.68 3.13 -5.38
CA LYS A 13 -14.43 3.21 -6.14
C LYS A 13 -13.55 1.98 -5.88
N ILE A 14 -14.14 0.79 -5.97
CA ILE A 14 -13.43 -0.47 -5.67
C ILE A 14 -12.20 -0.63 -6.58
N GLY A 15 -11.03 -0.89 -5.98
CA GLY A 15 -9.75 -0.97 -6.69
C GLY A 15 -9.12 0.38 -7.05
N GLU A 16 -9.86 1.48 -6.97
CA GLU A 16 -9.41 2.83 -7.33
C GLU A 16 -9.05 3.68 -6.09
N TRP A 17 -8.18 3.16 -5.23
CA TRP A 17 -7.80 3.83 -3.98
C TRP A 17 -6.96 5.11 -4.19
N GLU A 18 -6.48 5.35 -5.41
CA GLU A 18 -5.80 6.58 -5.83
C GLU A 18 -6.74 7.58 -6.52
N HIS A 19 -8.03 7.27 -6.63
CA HIS A 19 -9.01 8.17 -7.23
C HIS A 19 -8.97 9.54 -6.52
N PRO A 20 -9.01 10.67 -7.26
CA PRO A 20 -8.84 12.01 -6.67
C PRO A 20 -9.77 12.28 -5.49
N GLU A 21 -11.02 11.82 -5.58
CA GLU A 21 -12.01 11.96 -4.51
C GLU A 21 -11.66 11.15 -3.24
N VAL A 22 -11.11 9.95 -3.41
CA VAL A 22 -10.64 9.12 -2.29
C VAL A 22 -9.45 9.81 -1.63
N SER A 23 -8.48 10.29 -2.43
CA SER A 23 -7.31 11.01 -1.91
C SER A 23 -7.70 12.29 -1.17
N ALA A 24 -8.67 13.06 -1.68
CA ALA A 24 -9.18 14.26 -1.03
C ALA A 24 -9.88 13.93 0.30
N THR A 25 -10.66 12.85 0.33
CA THR A 25 -11.30 12.37 1.56
C THR A 25 -10.27 11.94 2.60
N ILE A 26 -9.20 11.24 2.20
CA ILE A 26 -8.11 10.85 3.10
C ILE A 26 -7.43 12.10 3.67
N GLN A 27 -7.11 13.09 2.83
CA GLN A 27 -6.48 14.33 3.30
C GLN A 27 -7.38 15.08 4.30
N LEU A 28 -8.69 15.17 4.03
CA LEU A 28 -9.65 15.76 4.95
C LEU A 28 -9.67 15.07 6.32
N VAL A 29 -9.53 13.74 6.36
CA VAL A 29 -9.43 12.99 7.62
C VAL A 29 -8.13 13.30 8.34
N ILE A 30 -7.00 13.33 7.64
CA ILE A 30 -5.69 13.68 8.20
C ILE A 30 -5.76 15.06 8.85
N ASP A 31 -6.21 16.08 8.11
CA ASP A 31 -6.29 17.46 8.59
C ASP A 31 -7.15 17.59 9.84
N LYS A 32 -8.31 16.90 9.88
CA LYS A 32 -9.21 16.92 11.04
C LYS A 32 -8.61 16.22 12.26
N VAL A 33 -7.90 15.11 12.07
CA VAL A 33 -7.27 14.35 13.15
C VAL A 33 -6.12 15.16 13.77
N HIS A 34 -5.31 15.81 12.94
CA HIS A 34 -4.26 16.72 13.38
C HIS A 34 -4.80 17.98 14.07
N ALA A 35 -5.87 18.59 13.54
CA ALA A 35 -6.55 19.71 14.20
C ALA A 35 -7.09 19.35 15.60
N ALA A 36 -7.40 18.07 15.82
CA ALA A 36 -7.78 17.53 17.13
C ALA A 36 -6.58 17.13 18.02
N GLY A 37 -5.34 17.37 17.60
CA GLY A 37 -4.12 17.06 18.34
C GLY A 37 -3.82 15.57 18.47
N LYS A 38 -4.29 14.74 17.53
CA LYS A 38 -4.13 13.28 17.58
C LYS A 38 -3.26 12.79 16.40
N PRO A 39 -2.48 11.71 16.59
CA PRO A 39 -1.76 11.10 15.48
C PRO A 39 -2.71 10.32 14.55
N VAL A 40 -2.42 10.34 13.25
CA VAL A 40 -3.15 9.58 12.24
C VAL A 40 -2.33 8.38 11.79
N GLY A 41 -2.97 7.21 11.81
CA GLY A 41 -2.41 5.98 11.27
C GLY A 41 -3.03 5.61 9.93
N LEU A 42 -2.30 4.89 9.08
CA LEU A 42 -2.78 4.34 7.81
C LEU A 42 -2.33 2.89 7.68
N SER A 43 -3.20 2.02 7.15
CA SER A 43 -2.90 0.61 6.90
C SER A 43 -3.03 0.30 5.43
N ILE A 44 -1.94 -0.21 4.84
CA ILE A 44 -1.86 -0.64 3.44
C ILE A 44 -1.18 -2.00 3.36
N GLY A 45 -1.46 -2.74 2.29
CA GLY A 45 -0.74 -3.99 2.03
C GLY A 45 0.71 -3.72 1.65
N ALA A 46 1.40 -4.77 1.19
CA ALA A 46 2.72 -4.57 0.60
C ALA A 46 2.69 -3.52 -0.51
N CYS A 47 3.62 -2.58 -0.45
CA CYS A 47 3.66 -1.39 -1.30
C CYS A 47 5.11 -0.98 -1.59
N ALA A 48 5.28 -0.08 -2.56
CA ALA A 48 6.60 0.42 -2.92
C ALA A 48 7.06 1.50 -1.94
N TYR A 49 8.37 1.75 -1.91
CA TYR A 49 8.98 2.85 -1.15
C TYR A 49 8.31 4.21 -1.43
N GLN A 50 7.95 4.46 -2.68
CA GLN A 50 7.29 5.71 -3.10
C GLN A 50 5.90 5.89 -2.46
N ASP A 51 5.16 4.79 -2.23
CA ASP A 51 3.87 4.87 -1.55
C ASP A 51 4.04 5.28 -0.08
N ILE A 52 5.06 4.72 0.59
CA ILE A 52 5.38 5.04 1.98
C ILE A 52 5.78 6.51 2.10
N LEU A 53 6.66 7.00 1.22
CA LEU A 53 7.03 8.41 1.16
C LEU A 53 5.82 9.31 0.96
N ARG A 54 4.95 8.97 0.00
CA ARG A 54 3.75 9.75 -0.30
C ARG A 54 2.84 9.88 0.92
N TRP A 55 2.65 8.81 1.70
CA TRP A 55 1.81 8.86 2.89
C TRP A 55 2.45 9.64 4.03
N ARG A 56 3.75 9.49 4.24
CA ARG A 56 4.52 10.31 5.18
C ARG A 56 4.37 11.80 4.83
N ASP A 57 4.55 12.15 3.56
CA ASP A 57 4.53 13.55 3.10
C ASP A 57 3.13 14.19 3.19
N ARG A 58 2.08 13.37 3.20
CA ARG A 58 0.70 13.81 3.47
C ARG A 58 0.40 14.02 4.96
N GLY A 59 1.33 13.70 5.85
CA GLY A 59 1.18 13.86 7.30
C GLY A 59 0.73 12.60 8.03
N VAL A 60 0.90 11.40 7.46
CA VAL A 60 0.61 10.17 8.20
C VAL A 60 1.72 9.89 9.21
N ASP A 61 1.34 9.75 10.50
CA ASP A 61 2.27 9.58 11.63
C ASP A 61 2.70 8.11 11.84
N MET A 62 1.84 7.17 11.43
CA MET A 62 2.11 5.74 11.55
C MET A 62 1.58 4.98 10.34
N ILE A 63 2.43 4.16 9.72
CA ILE A 63 2.06 3.35 8.54
C ILE A 63 2.25 1.88 8.88
N SER A 64 1.15 1.12 8.87
CA SER A 64 1.17 -0.34 8.86
C SER A 64 1.28 -0.81 7.42
N ILE A 65 2.30 -1.61 7.11
CA ILE A 65 2.55 -2.17 5.78
C ILE A 65 2.56 -3.68 5.84
N ALA A 66 2.04 -4.29 4.77
CA ALA A 66 2.04 -5.73 4.50
C ALA A 66 1.34 -6.60 5.56
N ALA A 67 0.75 -7.69 5.09
CA ALA A 67 0.48 -8.85 5.93
C ALA A 67 1.64 -9.85 5.82
N ASP A 68 1.73 -10.78 6.77
CA ASP A 68 2.61 -11.96 6.68
C ASP A 68 2.42 -12.72 5.36
N THR A 69 1.18 -12.86 4.91
CA THR A 69 0.80 -13.47 3.63
C THR A 69 1.32 -12.70 2.42
N ASP A 70 1.38 -11.36 2.49
CA ASP A 70 2.00 -10.55 1.42
C ASP A 70 3.50 -10.89 1.32
N LEU A 71 4.19 -10.95 2.46
CA LEU A 71 5.63 -11.22 2.50
C LEU A 71 5.95 -12.65 2.02
N LEU A 72 5.17 -13.64 2.44
CA LEU A 72 5.30 -15.02 1.96
C LEU A 72 5.08 -15.10 0.45
N LEU A 73 4.06 -14.43 -0.08
CA LEU A 73 3.77 -14.41 -1.51
C LEU A 73 4.88 -13.73 -2.31
N LEU A 74 5.39 -12.58 -1.83
CA LEU A 74 6.46 -11.85 -2.50
C LEU A 74 7.76 -12.65 -2.52
N GLY A 75 8.17 -13.23 -1.38
CA GLY A 75 9.36 -14.08 -1.32
C GLY A 75 9.24 -15.34 -2.18
N ALA A 76 8.06 -15.98 -2.19
CA ALA A 76 7.83 -17.15 -3.05
C ALA A 76 7.87 -16.80 -4.55
N LYS A 77 7.35 -15.62 -4.94
CA LYS A 77 7.41 -15.15 -6.32
C LYS A 77 8.84 -14.87 -6.77
N ASP A 78 9.64 -14.20 -5.94
CA ASP A 78 11.04 -13.89 -6.21
C ASP A 78 11.87 -15.16 -6.46
N LEU A 79 11.79 -16.14 -5.55
CA LEU A 79 12.50 -17.42 -5.74
C LEU A 79 12.00 -18.20 -6.96
N LEU A 80 10.70 -18.16 -7.25
CA LEU A 80 10.14 -18.82 -8.44
C LEU A 80 10.65 -18.18 -9.74
N GLU A 81 10.79 -16.85 -9.77
CA GLU A 81 11.33 -16.11 -10.92
C GLU A 81 12.79 -16.49 -11.16
N GLN A 82 13.62 -16.49 -10.12
CA GLN A 82 15.02 -16.92 -10.19
C GLN A 82 15.15 -18.37 -10.72
N MET A 83 14.32 -19.30 -10.23
CA MET A 83 14.31 -20.68 -10.74
C MET A 83 13.92 -20.73 -12.22
N ARG A 84 12.93 -19.94 -12.65
CA ARG A 84 12.51 -19.92 -14.06
C ARG A 84 13.63 -19.43 -14.96
N GLU A 85 14.36 -18.38 -14.57
CA GLU A 85 15.49 -17.85 -15.33
C GLU A 85 16.62 -18.88 -15.47
N ILE A 86 17.09 -19.44 -14.34
CA ILE A 86 18.20 -20.42 -14.32
C ILE A 86 17.92 -21.63 -15.21
N PHE A 87 16.68 -22.12 -15.24
CA PHE A 87 16.31 -23.29 -16.02
C PHE A 87 15.80 -22.96 -17.44
N ALA A 88 15.47 -21.70 -17.74
CA ALA A 88 15.18 -21.25 -19.10
C ALA A 88 16.46 -21.16 -19.94
N ASP A 89 17.54 -20.61 -19.38
CA ASP A 89 18.83 -20.50 -20.05
C ASP A 89 19.42 -21.86 -20.45
N ARG A 90 19.18 -22.90 -19.63
CA ARG A 90 19.58 -24.29 -19.95
C ARG A 90 18.83 -24.92 -21.13
N ARG A 91 17.69 -24.38 -21.56
CA ARG A 91 16.98 -24.89 -22.75
C ARG A 91 17.49 -24.27 -24.06
N MET A 92 18.34 -23.24 -23.99
CA MET A 92 18.90 -22.56 -25.16
C MET A 92 20.37 -22.93 -25.46
N SER A 93 21.03 -23.72 -24.60
CA SER A 93 22.36 -24.31 -24.84
C SER A 93 22.25 -25.79 -25.22
#